data_AF-A0AAU8FS02-F1
#
_entry.id   AF-A0AAU8FS02-F1
#
_cell.length_a   1.000
_cell.length_b   1.000
_cell.length_c   1.000
_cell.angle_alpha   90.00
_cell.angle_beta   90.00
_cell.angle_gamma   90.00
#
_symmetry.space_group_name_H-M   'P 1'
#
loop_
_entity.id
_entity.type
_entity.pdbx_description
1 polymer ?
#
loop_
_entity_poly.entity_id
_entity_poly.type
_entity_poly.pdbx_seq_one_letter_code
_entity_poly.pdbx_strand_id
1 'polypeptide(L)'
;MESKSGQFPINPTHVRRYDLDWLRVIAFGILIFYHVGMFFNYWEWHVKNNVLTHAVEWPMRFSSQWRMSLLFMISGAGVYFALGNRGAAAFLGERFVRIFVPLAFGMFVIVPPQIFFERLTQGQTYDYGGFLQNGV
;
A
#
# COMPACT_ATOMS: atom_id res chain seq x y z
N MET A 1 41.26 7.81 47.45
CA MET A 1 40.01 8.57 47.25
C MET A 1 39.61 8.40 45.80
N GLU A 2 38.44 7.80 45.62
CA GLU A 2 37.93 7.19 44.39
C GLU A 2 37.37 8.24 43.43
N SER A 3 37.95 8.36 42.22
CA SER A 3 37.39 9.12 41.11
C SER A 3 36.78 8.14 40.11
N LYS A 4 35.52 7.75 40.35
CA LYS A 4 34.71 7.07 39.34
C LYS A 4 34.24 8.12 38.35
N SER A 5 34.97 8.23 37.24
CA SER A 5 34.54 8.98 36.06
C SER A 5 33.22 8.38 35.55
N GLY A 6 32.17 9.19 35.56
CA GLY A 6 30.86 8.83 35.03
C GLY A 6 30.93 8.58 33.54
N GLN A 7 31.14 7.32 33.15
CA GLN A 7 30.88 6.85 31.79
C GLN A 7 29.37 6.80 31.60
N PHE A 8 28.83 7.82 30.92
CA PHE A 8 27.47 7.77 30.40
C PHE A 8 27.40 6.65 29.35
N PRO A 9 26.48 5.69 29.46
CA PRO A 9 26.36 4.64 28.45
C PRO A 9 25.91 5.28 27.14
N ILE A 10 26.81 5.37 26.17
CA ILE A 10 26.47 5.67 24.78
C ILE A 10 25.68 4.45 24.29
N ASN A 11 24.34 4.53 24.34
CA ASN A 11 23.51 3.53 23.68
C ASN A 11 23.94 3.47 22.21
N PRO A 12 24.24 2.28 21.66
CA PRO A 12 24.67 2.17 20.27
C PRO A 12 23.56 2.78 19.40
N THR A 13 23.91 3.85 18.69
CA THR A 13 23.01 4.49 17.74
C THR A 13 22.58 3.42 16.75
N HIS A 14 21.32 3.01 16.82
CA HIS A 14 20.73 2.08 15.88
C HIS A 14 20.85 2.71 14.48
N VAL A 15 21.86 2.30 13.71
CA VAL A 15 22.13 2.88 12.39
C VAL A 15 20.94 2.56 11.50
N ARG A 16 20.07 3.56 11.30
CA ARG A 16 18.91 3.43 10.42
C ARG A 16 19.42 3.30 9.00
N ARG A 17 19.06 2.20 8.33
CA ARG A 17 19.50 1.92 6.96
C ARG A 17 18.64 2.71 5.98
N TYR A 18 19.16 3.85 5.55
CA TYR A 18 18.50 4.72 4.57
C TYR A 18 18.29 4.01 3.22
N ASP A 19 19.14 3.05 2.86
CA ASP A 19 19.07 2.34 1.57
C ASP A 19 17.74 1.61 1.37
N LEU A 20 17.24 0.91 2.41
CA LEU A 20 15.97 0.18 2.35
C LEU A 20 14.76 1.12 2.32
N ASP A 21 14.86 2.25 3.02
CA ASP A 21 13.81 3.28 3.03
C ASP A 21 13.74 3.96 1.65
N TRP A 22 14.87 4.30 1.04
CA TRP A 22 14.94 4.86 -0.32
C TRP A 22 14.40 3.91 -1.39
N LEU A 23 14.74 2.62 -1.30
CA LEU A 23 14.26 1.61 -2.26
C LEU A 23 12.73 1.50 -2.23
N ARG A 24 12.10 1.62 -1.05
CA ARG A 24 10.64 1.70 -0.92
C ARG A 24 10.07 2.98 -1.54
N VAL A 25 10.69 4.13 -1.26
CA VAL A 25 10.24 5.42 -1.81
C VAL A 25 10.24 5.38 -3.34
N ILE A 26 11.30 4.83 -3.95
CA ILE A 26 11.38 4.67 -5.41
C ILE A 26 10.29 3.72 -5.90
N ALA A 27 10.09 2.56 -5.24
CA ALA A 27 9.06 1.60 -5.62
C ALA A 27 7.64 2.20 -5.56
N PHE A 28 7.32 2.96 -4.52
CA PHE A 28 6.04 3.65 -4.39
C PHE A 28 5.92 4.84 -5.36
N GLY A 29 7.00 5.56 -5.64
CA GLY A 29 7.01 6.64 -6.63
C GLY A 29 6.61 6.11 -8.02
N ILE A 30 7.21 5.00 -8.45
CA ILE A 30 6.89 4.34 -9.72
C ILE A 30 5.43 3.85 -9.74
N LEU A 31 4.92 3.39 -8.60
CA LEU A 31 3.51 2.98 -8.45
C LEU A 31 2.54 4.16 -8.71
N ILE A 32 2.87 5.37 -8.24
CA ILE A 32 2.03 6.56 -8.47
C ILE A 32 1.96 6.86 -9.97
N PHE A 33 3.10 6.89 -10.66
CA PHE A 33 3.14 7.10 -12.11
C PHE A 33 2.36 6.02 -12.88
N TYR A 34 2.43 4.77 -12.43
CA TYR A 34 1.65 3.67 -13.02
C TYR A 34 0.14 3.90 -12.90
N HIS A 35 -0.35 4.38 -11.75
CA HIS A 35 -1.78 4.67 -11.56
C HIS A 35 -2.25 5.88 -12.37
N VAL A 36 -1.41 6.92 -12.49
CA VAL A 36 -1.72 8.07 -13.38
C VAL A 36 -1.86 7.61 -14.83
N GLY A 37 -1.01 6.67 -15.28
CA GLY A 37 -1.10 6.08 -16.62
C GLY A 37 -2.36 5.24 -16.85
N MET A 38 -2.90 4.60 -15.79
CA MET A 38 -4.10 3.77 -15.89
C MET A 38 -5.35 4.56 -16.29
N PHE A 39 -5.39 5.87 -16.00
CA PHE A 39 -6.47 6.74 -16.44
C PHE A 39 -6.55 6.91 -17.98
N PHE A 40 -5.45 6.63 -18.69
CA PHE A 40 -5.32 6.81 -20.14
C PHE A 40 -5.24 5.47 -20.92
N ASN A 41 -5.37 4.34 -20.23
CA ASN A 41 -5.26 3.01 -20.85
C ASN A 41 -6.63 2.42 -21.22
N TYR A 42 -6.62 1.38 -22.06
CA TYR A 42 -7.85 0.72 -22.53
C TYR A 42 -8.45 -0.28 -21.51
N TRP A 43 -7.79 -0.56 -20.38
CA TRP A 43 -8.22 -1.61 -19.44
C TRP A 43 -9.41 -1.18 -18.59
N GLU A 44 -10.24 -2.13 -18.13
CA GLU A 44 -11.41 -1.87 -17.27
C GLU A 44 -11.03 -1.02 -16.05
N TRP A 45 -11.53 0.22 -16.00
CA TRP A 45 -11.37 1.15 -14.88
C TRP A 45 -12.64 1.98 -14.75
N HIS A 46 -13.10 2.19 -13.51
CA HIS A 46 -14.42 2.77 -13.19
C HIS A 46 -14.68 4.17 -13.77
N VAL A 47 -13.64 4.95 -14.14
CA VAL A 47 -13.78 6.29 -14.74
C VAL A 47 -12.70 6.51 -15.81
N LYS A 48 -13.08 6.66 -17.08
CA LYS A 48 -12.15 6.85 -18.22
C LYS A 48 -12.33 8.20 -18.91
N ASN A 49 -11.24 8.71 -19.49
CA ASN A 49 -11.25 9.83 -20.41
C ASN A 49 -11.67 9.38 -21.84
N ASN A 50 -12.21 10.30 -22.65
CA ASN A 50 -12.76 10.03 -23.99
C ASN A 50 -11.70 9.79 -25.09
N VAL A 51 -10.41 9.93 -24.77
CA VAL A 51 -9.28 9.71 -25.70
C VAL A 51 -8.29 8.73 -25.06
N LEU A 52 -8.20 7.52 -25.60
CA LEU A 52 -7.34 6.44 -25.14
C LEU A 52 -6.13 6.30 -26.08
N THR A 53 -4.94 5.92 -25.57
CA THR A 53 -3.72 5.85 -26.38
C THR A 53 -2.89 4.60 -26.09
N HIS A 54 -2.61 3.79 -27.11
CA HIS A 54 -1.88 2.50 -26.97
C HIS A 54 -0.43 2.65 -26.52
N ALA A 55 0.18 3.83 -26.69
CA ALA A 55 1.55 4.10 -26.26
C ALA A 55 1.73 3.98 -24.73
N VAL A 56 0.66 4.17 -23.95
CA VAL A 56 0.69 4.09 -22.48
C VAL A 56 0.68 2.64 -21.97
N GLU A 57 0.21 1.69 -22.78
CA GLU A 57 0.11 0.27 -22.38
C GLU A 57 1.48 -0.40 -22.20
N TRP A 58 2.44 -0.06 -23.05
CA TRP A 58 3.81 -0.60 -23.01
C TRP A 58 4.55 -0.32 -21.70
N PRO A 59 4.69 0.95 -21.25
CA PRO A 59 5.33 1.24 -19.98
C PRO A 59 4.56 0.66 -18.78
N MET A 60 3.24 0.55 -18.87
CA MET A 60 2.42 -0.08 -17.83
C MET A 60 2.70 -1.58 -17.69
N ARG A 61 2.68 -2.35 -18.78
CA ARG A 61 2.97 -3.79 -18.74
C ARG A 61 4.37 -4.08 -18.21
N PHE A 62 5.33 -3.27 -18.63
CA PHE A 62 6.70 -3.37 -18.12
C PHE A 62 6.73 -3.15 -16.60
N SER A 63 6.16 -2.05 -16.09
CA SER A 63 6.11 -1.76 -14.66
C SER A 63 5.41 -2.86 -13.85
N SER A 64 4.31 -3.43 -14.35
CA SER A 64 3.56 -4.46 -13.63
C SER A 64 4.36 -5.75 -13.41
N GLN A 65 5.25 -6.12 -14.33
CA GLN A 65 5.94 -7.42 -14.30
C GLN A 65 6.97 -7.52 -13.17
N TRP A 66 7.74 -6.46 -12.91
CA TRP A 66 8.84 -6.49 -11.93
C TRP A 66 8.48 -5.89 -10.58
N ARG A 67 7.42 -5.06 -10.51
CA ARG A 67 7.04 -4.34 -9.28
C ARG A 67 6.74 -5.27 -8.11
N MET A 68 5.95 -6.32 -8.31
CA MET A 68 5.60 -7.25 -7.24
C MET A 68 6.86 -7.96 -6.70
N SER A 69 7.74 -8.42 -7.60
CA SER A 69 9.02 -9.05 -7.24
C SER A 69 9.92 -8.13 -6.42
N LEU A 70 10.01 -6.83 -6.76
CA LEU A 70 10.77 -5.87 -5.95
C LEU A 70 10.16 -5.65 -4.56
N LEU A 71 8.84 -5.46 -4.48
CA LEU A 71 8.17 -5.26 -3.19
C LEU A 71 8.38 -6.46 -2.26
N PHE A 72 8.33 -7.69 -2.82
CA PHE A 72 8.64 -8.91 -2.07
C PHE A 72 10.10 -8.95 -1.60
N MET A 73 11.06 -8.62 -2.46
CA MET A 73 12.49 -8.61 -2.08
C MET A 73 12.78 -7.57 -0.98
N ILE A 74 12.22 -6.37 -1.09
CA ILE A 74 12.34 -5.30 -0.09
C ILE A 74 11.66 -5.69 1.24
N SER A 75 10.49 -6.32 1.16
CA SER A 75 9.76 -6.82 2.34
C SER A 75 10.55 -7.92 3.05
N GLY A 76 11.11 -8.88 2.31
CA GLY A 76 11.93 -9.97 2.84
C GLY A 76 13.20 -9.45 3.53
N ALA A 77 13.93 -8.53 2.90
CA ALA A 77 15.08 -7.87 3.51
C ALA A 77 14.66 -7.12 4.80
N GLY A 78 13.55 -6.37 4.75
CA GLY A 78 13.02 -5.66 5.91
C GLY A 78 12.63 -6.57 7.08
N VAL A 79 12.04 -7.74 6.80
CA VAL A 79 11.67 -8.74 7.81
C VAL A 79 12.91 -9.40 8.41
N TYR A 80 13.89 -9.78 7.58
CA TYR A 80 15.16 -10.36 8.04
C TYR A 80 15.87 -9.45 9.04
N PHE A 81 15.94 -8.15 8.75
CA PHE A 81 16.53 -7.18 9.66
C PHE A 81 15.66 -6.87 10.89
N ALA A 82 14.33 -6.88 10.76
CA ALA A 82 13.42 -6.63 11.88
C ALA A 82 13.37 -7.80 12.89
N LEU A 83 13.56 -9.04 12.43
CA LEU A 83 13.61 -10.23 13.30
C LEU A 83 14.87 -10.28 14.17
N GLY A 84 15.92 -9.53 13.82
CA GLY A 84 17.23 -9.62 14.47
C GLY A 84 17.32 -9.10 15.91
N ASN A 85 16.27 -8.46 16.48
CA ASN A 85 16.42 -7.88 17.84
C ASN A 85 15.16 -7.79 18.73
N ARG A 86 13.96 -8.18 18.28
CA ARG A 86 12.74 -8.20 19.15
C ARG A 86 11.80 -9.33 18.75
N GLY A 87 11.15 -9.95 19.75
CA GLY A 87 10.28 -11.11 19.58
C GLY A 87 9.27 -10.95 18.44
N ALA A 88 9.40 -11.82 17.43
CA ALA A 88 8.66 -11.75 16.17
C ALA A 88 7.13 -11.65 16.35
N ALA A 89 6.59 -12.28 17.39
CA ALA A 89 5.15 -12.27 17.69
C ALA A 89 4.61 -10.88 18.06
N ALA A 90 5.35 -10.08 18.84
CA ALA A 90 4.93 -8.73 19.21
C ALA A 90 4.95 -7.79 17.99
N PHE A 91 5.98 -7.92 17.14
CA PHE A 91 6.09 -7.17 15.90
C PHE A 91 4.96 -7.49 14.90
N LEU A 92 4.57 -8.76 14.79
CA LEU A 92 3.46 -9.21 13.95
C LEU A 92 2.11 -8.67 14.46
N GLY A 93 1.87 -8.70 15.78
CA GLY A 93 0.64 -8.19 16.38
C GLY A 93 0.40 -6.69 16.12
N GLU A 94 1.43 -5.86 16.33
CA GLU A 94 1.34 -4.42 16.06
C GLU A 94 1.05 -4.11 14.58
N ARG A 95 1.67 -4.85 13.67
CA ARG A 95 1.42 -4.72 12.23
C ARG A 95 0.02 -5.18 11.85
N PHE A 96 -0.44 -6.29 12.43
CA PHE A 96 -1.76 -6.82 12.13
C PHE A 96 -2.85 -5.80 12.46
N VAL A 97 -2.82 -5.20 13.67
CA VAL A 97 -3.82 -4.20 14.06
C VAL A 97 -3.76 -2.97 13.15
N ARG A 98 -2.56 -2.49 12.82
CA ARG A 98 -2.38 -1.37 11.88
C ARG A 98 -2.88 -1.63 10.47
N ILE A 99 -2.91 -2.87 10.01
CA ILE A 99 -3.40 -3.24 8.66
C ILE A 99 -4.89 -3.56 8.71
N PHE A 100 -5.32 -4.31 9.73
CA PHE A 100 -6.68 -4.82 9.87
C PHE A 100 -7.69 -3.70 10.13
N VAL A 101 -7.36 -2.73 10.98
CA VAL A 101 -8.27 -1.63 11.31
C VAL A 101 -8.61 -0.78 10.07
N PRO A 102 -7.63 -0.30 9.27
CA PRO A 102 -7.92 0.38 8.02
C PRO A 102 -8.63 -0.50 6.99
N LEU A 103 -8.31 -1.80 6.93
CA LEU A 103 -8.95 -2.74 6.00
C LEU A 103 -10.45 -2.90 6.30
N ALA A 104 -10.80 -3.17 7.56
CA ALA A 104 -12.19 -3.31 7.98
C ALA A 104 -12.95 -2.01 7.73
N PHE A 105 -12.36 -0.87 8.10
CA PHE A 105 -12.94 0.44 7.82
C PHE A 105 -13.17 0.65 6.32
N GLY A 106 -12.18 0.39 5.47
CA GLY A 106 -12.31 0.49 4.03
C GLY A 106 -13.41 -0.43 3.45
N MET A 107 -13.50 -1.66 3.96
CA MET A 107 -14.52 -2.62 3.54
C MET A 107 -15.94 -2.13 3.84
N PHE A 108 -16.18 -1.53 5.02
CA PHE A 108 -17.52 -1.08 5.39
C PHE A 108 -17.86 0.34 4.91
N VAL A 109 -16.86 1.20 4.70
CA VAL A 109 -17.09 2.62 4.37
C VAL A 109 -16.85 2.93 2.90
N ILE A 110 -15.86 2.29 2.25
CA ILE A 110 -15.46 2.63 0.88
C ILE A 110 -16.14 1.69 -0.14
N VAL A 111 -16.26 0.40 0.16
CA VAL A 111 -16.84 -0.58 -0.79
C VAL A 111 -18.32 -0.33 -1.09
N PRO A 112 -19.21 -0.03 -0.12
CA PRO A 112 -20.63 0.14 -0.44
C PRO A 112 -20.90 1.36 -1.34
N PRO A 113 -20.32 2.56 -1.12
CA PRO A 113 -20.43 3.65 -2.08
C PRO A 113 -19.84 3.31 -3.45
N GLN A 114 -18.72 2.58 -3.51
CA GLN A 114 -18.10 2.20 -4.78
C GLN A 114 -19.03 1.33 -5.64
N ILE A 115 -19.65 0.30 -5.06
CA ILE A 115 -20.60 -0.58 -5.76
C ILE A 115 -21.87 0.22 -6.13
N PHE A 116 -22.30 1.14 -5.27
CA PHE A 116 -23.45 2.00 -5.57
C PHE A 116 -23.21 2.89 -6.81
N PHE A 117 -22.04 3.53 -6.92
CA PHE A 117 -21.70 4.34 -8.09
C PHE A 117 -21.59 3.49 -9.37
N GLU A 118 -21.05 2.26 -9.27
CA GLU A 118 -21.00 1.31 -10.40
C GLU A 118 -22.41 0.90 -10.87
N ARG A 119 -23.34 0.66 -9.94
CA ARG A 119 -24.72 0.33 -10.28
C ARG A 119 -25.50 1.52 -10.84
N LEU A 120 -25.21 2.74 -10.38
CA LEU A 120 -25.77 3.96 -10.96
C LEU A 120 -25.32 4.18 -12.41
N THR A 121 -24.04 3.98 -12.73
CA THR A 121 -23.53 4.09 -14.11
C THR A 121 -24.03 2.97 -15.02
N GLN A 122 -24.43 1.82 -14.47
CA GLN A 122 -25.10 0.73 -15.19
C GLN A 122 -26.63 0.91 -15.34
N GLY A 123 -27.19 2.03 -14.88
CA GLY A 123 -28.60 2.40 -15.09
C GLY A 123 -29.59 1.83 -14.07
N GLN A 124 -29.12 1.35 -12.91
CA GLN A 124 -29.99 0.89 -11.82
C GLN A 124 -30.25 2.02 -10.82
N THR A 125 -31.47 2.57 -10.81
CA THR A 125 -31.95 3.62 -9.90
C THR A 125 -32.46 3.04 -8.58
N TYR A 126 -31.55 2.56 -7.71
CA TYR A 126 -31.93 2.19 -6.34
C TYR A 126 -31.75 3.36 -5.37
N ASP A 127 -32.67 3.49 -4.41
CA ASP A 127 -32.51 4.32 -3.22
C ASP A 127 -31.40 3.75 -2.32
N TYR A 128 -30.56 4.62 -1.73
CA TYR A 128 -29.39 4.21 -0.93
C TYR A 128 -29.78 3.27 0.23
N GLY A 129 -30.95 3.48 0.83
CA GLY A 129 -31.49 2.63 1.90
C GLY A 129 -31.87 1.22 1.43
N GLY A 130 -32.43 1.10 0.23
CA GLY A 130 -32.80 -0.19 -0.37
C GLY A 130 -31.59 -1.01 -0.85
N PHE A 131 -30.51 -0.33 -1.26
CA PHE A 131 -29.26 -0.96 -1.68
C PHE A 131 -28.55 -1.68 -0.53
N LEU A 132 -28.49 -1.08 0.67
CA LEU A 132 -27.89 -1.70 1.85
C LEU A 132 -28.71 -2.89 2.38
N GLN A 133 -30.02 -2.92 2.10
CA GLN A 133 -30.92 -3.97 2.58
C GLN A 133 -31.02 -5.18 1.62
N ASN A 134 -30.82 -4.97 0.32
CA ASN A 134 -30.97 -6.01 -0.72
C ASN A 134 -29.66 -6.37 -1.45
N GLY A 135 -28.54 -5.69 -1.16
CA GLY A 135 -27.38 -5.66 -2.05
C GLY A 135 -26.00 -5.70 -1.38
N VAL A 136 -25.88 -6.38 -0.24
CA VAL A 136 -24.59 -6.88 0.27
C VAL A 136 -24.49 -8.38 0.00
#